data_AF-A0A3Q1AIJ4-F1
#
_entry.id   AF-A0A3Q1AIJ4-F1
#
_cell.length_a   1.000
_cell.length_b   1.000
_cell.length_c   1.000
_cell.angle_alpha   90.00
_cell.angle_beta   90.00
_cell.angle_gamma   90.00
#
_symmetry.space_group_name_H-M   'P 1'
#
loop_
_entity.id
_entity.type
_entity.pdbx_description
1 polymer ?
#
loop_
_entity_poly.entity_id
_entity_poly.type
_entity_poly.pdbx_seq_one_letter_code
_entity_poly.pdbx_strand_id
1 'polypeptide(L)'
;MLFWQPYTENFRSPVQRHGGGSYTSDVLALPIFKQEDSNLPPENETKNPPFQYVLCTATSPAVKLHDETLTYLNQGQSYEVRMLDNRKPGELPELNNKMVKSTVRVVFHDRRLQYTEHQQLEGWKWNRPGDRLLDIDIPMSVGIVEPKTHPSQLNAAEFLWDMNKRTSVFVQVHCISTEFTPRKHGGEKGVPFRIQIDTFTQGDSGEYTEHLHSASCQIKVFKPKGADRKQKTDREKMEKRTPQEKEKYQPSYDTTILSETRLEPIIEDAGDHELKKSSKRTLPADCGDSLAKRGSCSPWPDNAYASTNQAATPSFTSTPLSTYTTSSVLDSDSSSPNHQADPGSHGNSEQLSPTASIQDTQKWLLKNRFNSYTRLFSHFSGSDLLKLTRDDLVQICGPADGIRLFNALKSRSVRPRLTVYVCQESPQESPLLERHGTNENGEHSISSSLHVYHALYLEELTAAELIRKMACVCSVPLGTINQVYRQGPTGIHILLSDQMVYNLPDESCFLISTVKDELGEGLHLILK
;
A
#
# COMPACT_ATOMS: atom_id res chain seq x y z
N MET A 1 38.38 -18.56 -17.88
CA MET A 1 38.94 -19.75 -17.18
C MET A 1 39.31 -19.29 -15.78
N LEU A 2 38.75 -19.85 -14.71
CA LEU A 2 38.96 -21.23 -14.18
C LEU A 2 40.40 -21.39 -13.66
N PHE A 3 40.67 -21.87 -12.42
CA PHE A 3 39.81 -22.53 -11.43
C PHE A 3 39.99 -22.02 -9.99
N TRP A 4 38.95 -22.15 -9.18
CA TRP A 4 39.07 -22.43 -7.73
C TRP A 4 39.27 -23.94 -7.53
N GLN A 5 40.02 -24.36 -6.51
CA GLN A 5 39.81 -25.67 -5.87
C GLN A 5 39.97 -25.58 -4.33
N PRO A 6 39.30 -26.44 -3.55
CA PRO A 6 39.14 -26.29 -2.11
C PRO A 6 40.07 -27.22 -1.29
N TYR A 7 40.06 -27.05 0.03
CA TYR A 7 40.43 -28.09 0.98
C TYR A 7 39.24 -28.45 1.88
N THR A 8 39.07 -29.74 2.10
CA THR A 8 38.17 -30.35 3.10
C THR A 8 39.00 -31.06 4.15
N GLU A 9 38.53 -31.14 5.39
CA GLU A 9 39.11 -32.05 6.38
C GLU A 9 38.03 -32.64 7.31
N ASN A 10 38.39 -33.71 8.01
CA ASN A 10 37.45 -34.78 8.36
C ASN A 10 36.94 -34.77 9.82
N PHE A 11 35.78 -35.38 10.01
CA PHE A 11 35.24 -35.76 11.31
C PHE A 11 36.20 -36.66 12.10
N ARG A 12 36.29 -36.43 13.42
CA ARG A 12 36.58 -37.48 14.40
C ARG A 12 35.90 -37.17 15.74
N SER A 13 35.19 -38.15 16.28
CA SER A 13 34.46 -38.06 17.56
C SER A 13 35.04 -39.03 18.60
N PRO A 14 34.81 -38.77 19.89
CA PRO A 14 34.62 -39.86 20.85
C PRO A 14 33.50 -39.62 21.88
N VAL A 15 32.48 -40.49 21.82
CA VAL A 15 31.71 -41.11 22.91
C VAL A 15 31.67 -40.42 24.30
N GLN A 16 30.56 -39.70 24.54
CA GLN A 16 29.58 -39.91 25.62
C GLN A 16 30.04 -40.10 27.10
N ARG A 17 29.60 -39.18 27.98
CA ARG A 17 29.13 -39.47 29.35
C ARG A 17 27.93 -38.57 29.71
N HIS A 18 27.06 -39.04 30.62
CA HIS A 18 25.95 -38.27 31.19
C HIS A 18 26.36 -37.61 32.52
N GLY A 19 25.76 -36.45 32.82
CA GLY A 19 25.85 -35.79 34.12
C GLY A 19 24.97 -34.54 34.12
N GLY A 20 24.06 -34.41 35.09
CA GLY A 20 23.18 -33.24 35.22
C GLY A 20 23.76 -32.20 36.18
N GLY A 21 23.52 -30.92 35.88
CA GLY A 21 23.91 -29.79 36.74
C GLY A 21 23.51 -28.47 36.10
N SER A 22 23.07 -27.51 36.91
CA SER A 22 22.91 -26.11 36.47
C SER A 22 24.29 -25.44 36.39
N TYR A 23 24.42 -24.37 35.59
CA TYR A 23 25.01 -23.07 35.94
C TYR A 23 25.41 -22.25 34.69
N THR A 24 25.16 -20.95 34.80
CA THR A 24 25.53 -19.81 33.95
C THR A 24 26.90 -19.87 33.22
N SER A 25 26.98 -19.45 31.95
CA SER A 25 27.44 -18.11 31.51
C SER A 25 27.91 -18.03 30.03
N ASP A 26 28.13 -16.80 29.56
CA ASP A 26 29.03 -16.33 28.50
C ASP A 26 28.82 -16.70 27.01
N VAL A 27 28.41 -15.70 26.20
CA VAL A 27 28.91 -15.50 24.83
C VAL A 27 29.19 -14.00 24.56
N LEU A 28 30.48 -13.63 24.71
CA LEU A 28 31.19 -12.55 24.00
C LEU A 28 30.63 -11.10 24.01
N ALA A 29 31.28 -10.24 24.79
CA ALA A 29 31.26 -8.78 24.61
C ALA A 29 32.37 -8.30 23.65
N LEU A 30 32.20 -7.12 23.05
CA LEU A 30 33.24 -6.39 22.30
C LEU A 30 33.50 -4.99 22.90
N PRO A 31 34.70 -4.39 22.71
CA PRO A 31 35.26 -3.52 23.73
C PRO A 31 35.18 -2.01 23.42
N ILE A 32 34.44 -1.25 24.24
CA ILE A 32 34.64 0.20 24.43
C ILE A 32 34.54 0.55 25.91
N PHE A 33 35.64 0.36 26.65
CA PHE A 33 35.96 1.18 27.83
C PHE A 33 37.48 1.24 27.99
N LYS A 34 38.07 2.41 27.72
CA LYS A 34 39.23 2.88 28.47
C LYS A 34 38.72 3.92 29.45
N GLN A 35 39.03 3.71 30.72
CA GLN A 35 38.59 4.53 31.84
C GLN A 35 39.56 5.69 32.03
N GLU A 36 39.02 6.90 32.19
CA GLU A 36 39.75 8.06 32.71
C GLU A 36 38.74 8.84 33.58
N ASP A 37 38.92 8.80 34.89
CA ASP A 37 37.88 9.17 35.85
C ASP A 37 37.77 10.68 36.07
N SER A 38 36.58 11.26 35.83
CA SER A 38 35.99 12.27 36.72
C SER A 38 34.59 12.72 36.29
N ASN A 39 33.69 12.88 37.27
CA ASN A 39 32.42 13.63 37.17
C ASN A 39 31.44 13.22 36.04
N LEU A 40 30.88 12.01 36.14
CA LEU A 40 29.59 11.74 35.50
C LEU A 40 28.48 12.52 36.23
N PRO A 41 27.57 13.22 35.53
CA PRO A 41 26.33 13.70 36.13
C PRO A 41 25.43 12.51 36.53
N PRO A 42 24.45 12.70 37.44
CA PRO A 42 23.46 11.67 37.74
C PRO A 42 22.70 11.28 36.47
N GLU A 43 22.13 10.07 36.46
CA GLU A 43 21.34 9.56 35.34
C GLU A 43 20.22 10.54 34.98
N ASN A 44 20.40 11.25 33.86
CA ASN A 44 19.29 11.92 33.21
C ASN A 44 18.32 10.83 32.76
N GLU A 45 17.11 10.83 33.32
CA GLU A 45 16.00 10.10 32.70
C GLU A 45 15.87 10.56 31.25
N THR A 46 16.31 9.72 30.32
CA THR A 46 15.99 9.87 28.90
C THR A 46 14.51 9.59 28.77
N LYS A 47 13.72 10.68 28.84
CA LYS A 47 12.28 10.72 28.56
C LYS A 47 12.05 10.47 27.07
N ASN A 48 12.33 9.24 26.65
CA ASN A 48 11.92 8.73 25.36
C ASN A 48 10.40 8.82 25.29
N PRO A 49 9.81 9.33 24.21
CA PRO A 49 8.36 9.29 24.04
C PRO A 49 7.88 7.83 24.01
N PRO A 50 6.66 7.54 24.50
CA PRO A 50 6.14 6.17 24.60
C PRO A 50 6.07 5.46 23.23
N PHE A 51 5.97 6.21 22.14
CA PHE A 51 6.08 5.70 20.78
C PHE A 51 7.23 6.41 20.06
N GLN A 52 8.02 5.67 19.30
CA GLN A 52 9.10 6.23 18.49
C GLN A 52 9.06 5.65 17.08
N TYR A 53 9.25 6.53 16.08
CA TYR A 53 9.30 6.14 14.68
C TYR A 53 10.68 6.48 14.11
N VAL A 54 11.30 5.54 13.40
CA VAL A 54 12.66 5.71 12.87
C VAL A 54 12.69 5.43 11.38
N LEU A 55 12.76 6.50 10.59
CA LEU A 55 13.04 6.45 9.15
C LEU A 55 14.50 6.00 8.97
N CYS A 56 14.71 4.83 8.37
CA CYS A 56 16.02 4.20 8.23
C CYS A 56 16.79 4.77 7.02
N THR A 57 16.97 6.09 7.03
CA THR A 57 17.68 6.86 6.01
C THR A 57 18.51 7.94 6.70
N ALA A 58 19.72 8.18 6.19
CA ALA A 58 20.69 9.05 6.84
C ALA A 58 20.29 10.54 6.79
N THR A 59 20.50 11.25 7.90
CA THR A 59 20.29 12.70 7.98
C THR A 59 21.33 13.46 7.17
N SER A 60 20.99 14.64 6.66
CA SER A 60 21.93 15.47 5.89
C SER A 60 23.03 16.08 6.78
N PRO A 61 24.32 15.99 6.38
CA PRO A 61 25.42 16.65 7.07
C PRO A 61 25.43 18.18 6.90
N ALA A 62 24.53 18.74 6.09
CA ALA A 62 24.49 20.17 5.75
C ALA A 62 23.44 20.99 6.53
N VAL A 63 22.88 20.43 7.61
CA VAL A 63 21.91 21.08 8.51
C VAL A 63 22.64 21.83 9.62
N LYS A 64 22.24 23.07 9.95
CA LYS A 64 22.88 23.84 11.03
C LYS A 64 22.48 23.32 12.41
N LEU A 65 23.30 23.61 13.42
CA LEU A 65 23.10 23.14 14.81
C LEU A 65 21.77 23.56 15.47
N HIS A 66 21.08 24.57 14.95
CA HIS A 66 19.76 25.03 15.43
C HIS A 66 18.62 24.88 14.41
N ASP A 67 18.89 24.32 13.23
CA ASP A 67 17.83 23.96 12.26
C ASP A 67 17.25 22.57 12.63
N GLU A 68 16.11 22.17 12.09
CA GLU A 68 15.60 20.79 12.25
C GLU A 68 16.36 19.80 11.34
N THR A 69 16.50 18.54 11.75
CA THR A 69 17.10 17.50 10.91
C THR A 69 16.33 17.34 9.58
N LEU A 70 17.08 17.14 8.50
CA LEU A 70 16.55 17.06 7.14
C LEU A 70 17.13 15.86 6.39
N THR A 71 16.26 15.05 5.81
CA THR A 71 16.64 13.78 5.18
C THR A 71 16.30 13.75 3.69
N TYR A 72 17.16 13.13 2.88
CA TYR A 72 17.08 13.19 1.41
C TYR A 72 16.54 11.88 0.85
N LEU A 73 15.41 11.96 0.13
CA LEU A 73 14.72 10.82 -0.47
C LEU A 73 14.70 10.91 -1.99
N ASN A 74 14.68 9.77 -2.68
CA ASN A 74 14.48 9.65 -4.11
C ASN A 74 12.99 9.40 -4.43
N GLN A 75 12.49 10.04 -5.50
CA GLN A 75 11.13 9.86 -6.02
C GLN A 75 10.85 8.37 -6.30
N GLY A 76 9.79 7.82 -5.67
CA GLY A 76 9.33 6.45 -5.88
C GLY A 76 10.22 5.33 -5.31
N GLN A 77 11.28 5.66 -4.57
CA GLN A 77 12.07 4.65 -3.86
C GLN A 77 11.39 4.29 -2.52
N SER A 78 11.36 3.01 -2.18
CA SER A 78 10.85 2.50 -0.90
C SER A 78 11.84 2.78 0.24
N TYR A 79 11.36 3.35 1.34
CA TYR A 79 12.15 3.63 2.55
C TYR A 79 11.48 3.03 3.80
N GLU A 80 12.25 2.30 4.60
CA GLU A 80 11.77 1.69 5.87
C GLU A 80 11.55 2.77 6.94
N VAL A 81 10.37 2.79 7.54
CA VAL A 81 10.12 3.43 8.83
C VAL A 81 9.81 2.32 9.84
N ARG A 82 10.70 2.17 10.84
CA ARG A 82 10.47 1.25 11.97
C ARG A 82 9.52 1.89 12.97
N MET A 83 8.53 1.12 13.41
CA MET A 83 7.57 1.49 14.45
C MET A 83 8.04 0.85 15.75
N LEU A 84 8.28 1.65 16.79
CA LEU A 84 8.83 1.20 18.07
C LEU A 84 7.91 1.61 19.21
N ASP A 85 7.65 0.66 20.10
CA ASP A 85 7.07 0.90 21.42
C ASP A 85 8.22 1.09 22.43
N ASN A 86 8.21 2.24 23.11
CA ASN A 86 9.21 2.66 24.09
C ASN A 86 8.58 2.90 25.47
N ARG A 87 7.31 2.52 25.68
CA ARG A 87 6.58 2.66 26.96
C ARG A 87 7.34 1.98 28.10
N LYS A 88 7.36 2.62 29.27
CA LYS A 88 7.88 1.98 30.50
C LYS A 88 6.97 0.80 30.91
N PRO A 89 7.50 -0.29 31.49
CA PRO A 89 6.66 -1.39 31.96
C PRO A 89 5.58 -0.93 32.94
N GLY A 90 4.30 -1.07 32.56
CA GLY A 90 3.14 -0.58 33.31
C GLY A 90 2.52 0.72 32.80
N GLU A 91 3.13 1.38 31.81
CA GLU A 91 2.60 2.55 31.13
C GLU A 91 1.58 2.16 30.04
N LEU A 92 0.36 2.70 30.12
CA LEU A 92 -0.78 2.37 29.26
C LEU A 92 -1.04 0.84 29.13
N PRO A 93 -1.30 0.11 30.23
CA PRO A 93 -1.44 -1.36 30.19
C PRO A 93 -2.62 -1.84 29.32
N GLU A 94 -3.62 -0.98 29.13
CA GLU A 94 -4.83 -1.21 28.30
C GLU A 94 -4.53 -1.39 26.81
N LEU A 95 -3.35 -0.97 26.34
CA LEU A 95 -2.88 -1.16 24.96
C LEU A 95 -2.21 -2.52 24.74
N ASN A 96 -1.88 -3.26 25.80
CA ASN A 96 -1.18 -4.54 25.66
C ASN A 96 -2.08 -5.58 24.98
N ASN A 97 -1.57 -6.21 23.93
CA ASN A 97 -2.30 -7.13 23.03
C ASN A 97 -3.42 -6.48 22.18
N LYS A 98 -3.55 -5.14 22.17
CA LYS A 98 -4.37 -4.44 21.18
C LYS A 98 -3.54 -4.12 19.93
N MET A 99 -4.22 -4.06 18.78
CA MET A 99 -3.69 -3.39 17.60
C MET A 99 -3.82 -1.88 17.78
N VAL A 100 -2.96 -1.11 17.13
CA VAL A 100 -3.08 0.35 16.97
C VAL A 100 -3.13 0.72 15.49
N LYS A 101 -3.83 1.80 15.15
CA LYS A 101 -3.83 2.37 13.79
C LYS A 101 -2.79 3.46 13.71
N SER A 102 -1.95 3.43 12.68
CA SER A 102 -1.13 4.59 12.30
C SER A 102 -1.51 5.09 10.92
N THR A 103 -1.59 6.40 10.79
CA THR A 103 -1.74 7.10 9.51
C THR A 103 -0.44 7.82 9.20
N VAL A 104 0.22 7.43 8.10
CA VAL A 104 1.41 8.10 7.59
C VAL A 104 1.01 9.10 6.51
N ARG A 105 1.57 10.31 6.56
CA ARG A 105 1.23 11.46 5.72
C ARG A 105 2.47 12.17 5.20
N VAL A 106 2.41 12.70 3.97
CA VAL A 106 3.38 13.65 3.42
C VAL A 106 2.71 15.02 3.36
N VAL A 107 3.18 15.97 4.18
CA VAL A 107 2.60 17.31 4.32
C VAL A 107 3.65 18.39 4.02
N PHE A 108 3.23 19.59 3.63
CA PHE A 108 4.17 20.70 3.46
C PHE A 108 4.79 21.13 4.81
N HIS A 109 6.08 21.51 4.82
CA HIS A 109 6.69 22.16 5.99
C HIS A 109 6.53 23.70 5.95
N ASP A 110 6.43 24.31 4.76
CA ASP A 110 6.16 25.74 4.59
C ASP A 110 4.69 26.05 4.93
N ARG A 111 4.44 26.86 5.98
CA ARG A 111 3.09 27.27 6.42
C ARG A 111 2.22 27.84 5.30
N ARG A 112 2.79 28.61 4.35
CA ARG A 112 2.04 29.17 3.21
C ARG A 112 1.57 28.08 2.24
N LEU A 113 2.33 26.99 2.12
CA LEU A 113 1.94 25.83 1.31
C LEU A 113 1.01 24.89 2.08
N GLN A 114 1.04 24.84 3.41
CA GLN A 114 0.01 24.19 4.23
C GLN A 114 -1.37 24.86 4.01
N TYR A 115 -1.47 26.19 4.13
CA TYR A 115 -2.71 26.93 3.83
C TYR A 115 -3.23 26.79 2.39
N THR A 116 -2.40 26.32 1.46
CA THR A 116 -2.79 26.07 0.06
C THR A 116 -2.66 24.60 -0.34
N GLU A 117 -2.53 23.68 0.63
CA GLU A 117 -2.13 22.28 0.38
C GLU A 117 -3.07 21.59 -0.62
N HIS A 118 -4.39 21.69 -0.42
CA HIS A 118 -5.39 21.15 -1.35
C HIS A 118 -5.19 21.62 -2.80
N GLN A 119 -4.90 22.91 -3.01
CA GLN A 119 -4.63 23.47 -4.36
C GLN A 119 -3.30 22.94 -4.94
N GLN A 120 -2.27 22.77 -4.11
CA GLN A 120 -1.00 22.18 -4.54
C GLN A 120 -1.16 20.70 -4.91
N LEU A 121 -1.94 19.94 -4.14
CA LEU A 121 -2.19 18.51 -4.35
C LEU A 121 -3.05 18.25 -5.60
N GLU A 122 -4.17 18.96 -5.78
CA GLU A 122 -4.96 18.88 -7.01
C GLU A 122 -4.16 19.38 -8.23
N GLY A 123 -3.37 20.44 -8.07
CA GLY A 123 -2.46 20.93 -9.12
C GLY A 123 -1.34 19.93 -9.49
N TRP A 124 -0.93 19.06 -8.57
CA TRP A 124 0.00 17.97 -8.83
C TRP A 124 -0.68 16.79 -9.54
N LYS A 125 -1.83 16.36 -9.01
CA LYS A 125 -2.72 15.31 -9.53
C LYS A 125 -3.20 15.56 -10.95
N TRP A 126 -3.54 16.80 -11.31
CA TRP A 126 -3.96 17.15 -12.67
C TRP A 126 -2.90 16.80 -13.73
N ASN A 127 -1.62 16.89 -13.38
CA ASN A 127 -0.50 16.55 -14.25
C ASN A 127 -0.16 15.04 -14.21
N ARG A 128 -0.86 14.25 -13.39
CA ARG A 128 -0.61 12.83 -13.09
C ARG A 128 -1.90 12.08 -12.72
N PRO A 129 -2.85 11.92 -13.65
CA PRO A 129 -4.10 11.22 -13.39
C PRO A 129 -3.83 9.76 -12.99
N GLY A 130 -4.19 9.39 -11.76
CA GLY A 130 -4.03 8.04 -11.20
C GLY A 130 -2.84 7.86 -10.25
N ASP A 131 -1.84 8.75 -10.26
CA ASP A 131 -0.73 8.68 -9.30
C ASP A 131 -1.17 9.18 -7.91
N ARG A 132 -0.58 8.60 -6.86
CA ARG A 132 -0.63 9.10 -5.48
C ARG A 132 0.66 9.83 -5.14
N LEU A 133 0.64 10.75 -4.17
CA LEU A 133 1.89 11.34 -3.64
C LEU A 133 2.59 10.38 -2.67
N LEU A 134 1.82 9.59 -1.93
CA LEU A 134 2.30 8.62 -0.94
C LEU A 134 1.62 7.26 -1.14
N ASP A 135 2.44 6.22 -1.13
CA ASP A 135 2.03 4.82 -1.17
C ASP A 135 2.87 3.98 -0.19
N ILE A 136 2.34 2.81 0.19
CA ILE A 136 3.05 1.80 1.00
C ILE A 136 3.49 0.66 0.08
N ASP A 137 4.77 0.29 0.13
CA ASP A 137 5.30 -0.90 -0.54
C ASP A 137 5.03 -2.13 0.34
N ILE A 138 3.78 -2.60 0.29
CA ILE A 138 3.26 -3.70 1.11
C ILE A 138 4.16 -4.95 1.02
N PRO A 139 4.68 -5.38 -0.17
CA PRO A 139 5.58 -6.55 -0.27
C PRO A 139 6.94 -6.41 0.42
N MET A 140 7.35 -5.19 0.83
CA MET A 140 8.55 -4.96 1.65
C MET A 140 8.23 -4.75 3.13
N SER A 141 6.97 -4.45 3.47
CA SER A 141 6.54 -4.09 4.82
C SER A 141 6.36 -5.32 5.72
N VAL A 142 6.57 -5.13 7.02
CA VAL A 142 6.59 -6.19 8.04
C VAL A 142 5.74 -5.77 9.23
N GLY A 143 4.92 -6.68 9.78
CA GLY A 143 4.09 -6.44 10.96
C GLY A 143 2.83 -5.57 10.74
N ILE A 144 2.72 -4.87 9.61
CA ILE A 144 1.52 -4.10 9.24
C ILE A 144 0.38 -5.02 8.78
N VAL A 145 -0.85 -4.59 9.07
CA VAL A 145 -2.12 -5.25 8.76
C VAL A 145 -3.08 -4.20 8.16
N GLU A 146 -3.99 -4.61 7.28
CA GLU A 146 -5.00 -3.73 6.66
C GLU A 146 -4.45 -2.37 6.12
N PRO A 147 -3.42 -2.36 5.26
CA PRO A 147 -2.95 -1.14 4.61
C PRO A 147 -4.05 -0.54 3.72
N LYS A 148 -4.52 0.66 4.05
CA LYS A 148 -5.64 1.37 3.41
C LYS A 148 -5.19 2.72 2.88
N THR A 149 -5.73 3.12 1.73
CA THR A 149 -5.45 4.44 1.11
C THR A 149 -6.75 5.06 0.61
N HIS A 150 -7.07 6.28 1.06
CA HIS A 150 -8.28 6.95 0.60
C HIS A 150 -8.08 7.62 -0.77
N PRO A 151 -9.03 7.51 -1.74
CA PRO A 151 -8.88 8.11 -3.06
C PRO A 151 -8.73 9.64 -3.07
N SER A 152 -9.38 10.35 -2.14
CA SER A 152 -9.24 11.82 -2.03
C SER A 152 -7.97 12.28 -1.29
N GLN A 153 -7.40 11.44 -0.43
CA GLN A 153 -6.21 11.78 0.36
C GLN A 153 -4.96 11.21 -0.30
N LEU A 154 -4.51 11.81 -1.40
CA LEU A 154 -3.39 11.31 -2.22
C LEU A 154 -2.03 11.27 -1.48
N ASN A 155 -1.91 12.01 -0.38
CA ASN A 155 -0.71 12.15 0.43
C ASN A 155 -0.74 11.37 1.75
N ALA A 156 -1.73 10.50 1.97
CA ALA A 156 -1.90 9.71 3.20
C ALA A 156 -2.02 8.21 2.94
N ALA A 157 -1.64 7.38 3.92
CA ALA A 157 -1.95 5.95 3.97
C ALA A 157 -2.12 5.49 5.43
N GLU A 158 -3.07 4.61 5.70
CA GLU A 158 -3.36 4.07 7.04
C GLU A 158 -2.98 2.59 7.11
N PHE A 159 -2.58 2.10 8.28
CA PHE A 159 -2.37 0.68 8.54
C PHE A 159 -2.55 0.36 10.02
N LEU A 160 -2.93 -0.87 10.33
CA LEU A 160 -2.93 -1.42 11.69
C LEU A 160 -1.58 -2.09 11.98
N TRP A 161 -1.14 -2.09 13.24
CA TRP A 161 0.01 -2.87 13.68
C TRP A 161 -0.09 -3.27 15.16
N ASP A 162 0.73 -4.25 15.56
CA ASP A 162 0.84 -4.75 16.94
C ASP A 162 2.14 -4.23 17.56
N MET A 163 2.04 -3.54 18.71
CA MET A 163 3.18 -2.99 19.45
C MET A 163 4.11 -4.08 20.00
N ASN A 164 3.57 -5.26 20.31
CA ASN A 164 4.35 -6.41 20.79
C ASN A 164 5.12 -7.12 19.65
N LYS A 165 4.97 -6.70 18.40
CA LYS A 165 5.61 -7.30 17.22
C LYS A 165 6.54 -6.30 16.52
N ARG A 166 7.65 -6.81 15.96
CA ARG A 166 8.53 -5.99 15.10
C ARG A 166 7.72 -5.50 13.88
N THR A 167 7.47 -4.20 13.84
CA THR A 167 6.71 -3.54 12.76
C THR A 167 7.61 -2.57 11.98
N SER A 168 7.51 -2.60 10.66
CA SER A 168 8.29 -1.77 9.74
C SER A 168 7.45 -1.50 8.48
N VAL A 169 7.05 -0.25 8.26
CA VAL A 169 6.31 0.17 7.06
C VAL A 169 7.29 0.72 6.02
N PHE A 170 7.19 0.29 4.77
CA PHE A 170 7.99 0.82 3.68
C PHE A 170 7.17 1.84 2.88
N VAL A 171 7.62 3.09 2.85
CA VAL A 171 6.90 4.20 2.19
C VAL A 171 7.58 4.62 0.89
N GLN A 172 6.76 4.95 -0.12
CA GLN A 172 7.19 5.53 -1.40
C GLN A 172 6.61 6.93 -1.54
N VAL A 173 7.46 7.93 -1.83
CA VAL A 173 7.03 9.31 -2.06
C VAL A 173 7.24 9.67 -3.53
N HIS A 174 6.17 9.96 -4.25
CA HIS A 174 6.18 10.13 -5.71
C HIS A 174 6.22 11.59 -6.17
N CYS A 175 6.00 12.56 -5.28
CA CYS A 175 6.17 13.98 -5.57
C CYS A 175 7.64 14.43 -5.39
N ILE A 176 8.03 15.58 -5.96
CA ILE A 176 9.40 16.11 -5.85
C ILE A 176 9.36 17.55 -5.35
N SER A 177 10.30 17.90 -4.48
CA SER A 177 10.40 19.22 -3.84
C SER A 177 10.47 20.41 -4.81
N THR A 178 10.95 20.24 -6.04
CA THR A 178 11.01 21.29 -7.07
C THR A 178 9.78 21.38 -7.97
N GLU A 179 8.73 20.59 -7.74
CA GLU A 179 7.47 20.66 -8.49
C GLU A 179 6.50 21.71 -7.90
N PHE A 180 6.74 22.08 -6.64
CA PHE A 180 5.98 23.06 -5.85
C PHE A 180 6.73 24.39 -5.67
N THR A 181 7.83 24.60 -6.40
CA THR A 181 8.49 25.92 -6.51
C THR A 181 7.83 26.76 -7.60
N PRO A 182 7.76 28.11 -7.45
CA PRO A 182 7.15 28.99 -8.46
C PRO A 182 7.73 28.79 -9.86
N ARG A 183 9.05 28.57 -9.97
CA ARG A 183 9.64 28.01 -11.19
C ARG A 183 9.65 26.48 -11.07
N LYS A 184 8.70 25.83 -11.77
CA LYS A 184 8.64 24.36 -11.92
C LYS A 184 9.82 23.80 -12.72
N HIS A 185 10.45 24.63 -13.55
CA HIS A 185 11.68 24.32 -14.26
C HIS A 185 12.89 24.62 -13.37
N GLY A 186 13.81 23.67 -13.27
CA GLY A 186 14.81 23.59 -12.18
C GLY A 186 15.77 24.77 -12.07
N GLY A 187 16.17 25.07 -10.84
CA GLY A 187 17.10 26.15 -10.48
C GLY A 187 16.84 26.72 -9.08
N GLU A 188 15.58 26.66 -8.63
CA GLU A 188 15.16 27.13 -7.30
C GLU A 188 15.37 26.07 -6.20
N LYS A 189 15.50 26.53 -4.95
CA LYS A 189 15.60 25.65 -3.76
C LYS A 189 14.24 24.97 -3.53
N GLY A 190 14.12 23.72 -3.97
CA GLY A 190 12.91 22.91 -3.77
C GLY A 190 12.35 22.92 -2.33
N VAL A 191 11.03 22.87 -2.22
CA VAL A 191 10.23 22.91 -0.98
C VAL A 191 10.48 21.69 -0.09
N PRO A 192 10.73 21.87 1.22
CA PRO A 192 10.74 20.77 2.18
C PRO A 192 9.32 20.27 2.52
N PHE A 193 9.18 18.96 2.68
CA PHE A 193 7.97 18.33 3.24
C PHE A 193 8.29 17.78 4.63
N ARG A 194 7.26 17.29 5.34
CA ARG A 194 7.43 16.37 6.46
C ARG A 194 6.88 15.00 6.07
N ILE A 195 7.51 13.92 6.51
CA ILE A 195 6.77 12.69 6.80
C ILE A 195 6.23 12.85 8.21
N GLN A 196 4.93 12.68 8.38
CA GLN A 196 4.22 12.67 9.66
C GLN A 196 3.56 11.31 9.87
N ILE A 197 3.59 10.83 11.11
CA ILE A 197 2.93 9.60 11.53
C ILE A 197 2.09 9.94 12.76
N ASP A 198 0.78 9.72 12.64
CA ASP A 198 -0.21 9.93 13.68
C ASP A 198 -0.76 8.55 14.08
N THR A 199 -0.71 8.21 15.38
CA THR A 199 -1.10 6.88 15.88
C THR A 199 -2.27 6.98 16.86
N PHE A 200 -3.20 6.03 16.75
CA PHE A 200 -4.50 6.01 17.41
C PHE A 200 -4.80 4.63 18.02
N THR A 201 -5.45 4.63 19.19
CA THR A 201 -6.06 3.43 19.77
C THR A 201 -7.51 3.27 19.28
N GLN A 202 -8.04 2.07 19.42
CA GLN A 202 -9.46 1.80 19.33
C GLN A 202 -10.15 2.34 20.59
N GLY A 203 -11.13 3.23 20.41
CA GLY A 203 -11.97 3.78 21.48
C GLY A 203 -13.28 3.01 21.68
N ASP A 204 -14.14 3.50 22.57
CA ASP A 204 -15.40 2.85 23.00
C ASP A 204 -16.36 2.47 21.85
N SER A 205 -16.34 3.19 20.73
CA SER A 205 -17.16 2.89 19.54
C SER A 205 -16.66 1.70 18.72
N GLY A 206 -15.48 1.15 19.02
CA GLY A 206 -14.78 0.18 18.19
C GLY A 206 -14.00 0.80 17.02
N GLU A 207 -14.01 2.12 16.85
CA GLU A 207 -13.23 2.83 15.83
C GLU A 207 -11.88 3.34 16.36
N TYR A 208 -10.91 3.49 15.46
CA TYR A 208 -9.57 4.03 15.77
C TYR A 208 -9.56 5.56 15.67
N THR A 209 -10.18 6.21 16.65
CA THR A 209 -10.38 7.66 16.73
C THR A 209 -9.59 8.33 17.85
N GLU A 210 -9.27 7.60 18.93
CA GLU A 210 -8.54 8.12 20.09
C GLU A 210 -7.06 8.29 19.79
N HIS A 211 -6.56 9.53 19.82
CA HIS A 211 -5.16 9.84 19.53
C HIS A 211 -4.21 9.42 20.66
N LEU A 212 -3.08 8.82 20.29
CA LEU A 212 -2.01 8.42 21.22
C LEU A 212 -0.76 9.28 21.07
N HIS A 213 -0.24 9.41 19.86
CA HIS A 213 1.04 10.10 19.60
C HIS A 213 1.21 10.47 18.13
N SER A 214 1.74 11.67 17.88
CA SER A 214 2.09 12.17 16.55
C SER A 214 3.55 12.59 16.51
N ALA A 215 4.30 12.14 15.51
CA ALA A 215 5.69 12.55 15.30
C ALA A 215 6.00 12.68 13.81
N SER A 216 7.01 13.50 13.49
CA SER A 216 7.34 13.86 12.11
C SER A 216 8.82 14.25 11.93
N CYS A 217 9.33 14.16 10.71
CA CYS A 217 10.68 14.59 10.33
C CYS A 217 10.68 15.33 8.99
N GLN A 218 11.59 16.31 8.80
CA GLN A 218 11.70 16.96 7.49
C GLN A 218 12.35 16.05 6.45
N ILE A 219 11.77 16.06 5.25
CA ILE A 219 12.32 15.40 4.08
C ILE A 219 12.43 16.35 2.89
N LYS A 220 13.35 16.04 1.99
CA LYS A 220 13.45 16.66 0.68
C LYS A 220 13.56 15.58 -0.39
N VAL A 221 12.60 15.57 -1.31
CA VAL A 221 12.50 14.54 -2.34
C VAL A 221 13.14 15.05 -3.64
N PHE A 222 13.96 14.21 -4.26
CA PHE A 222 14.69 14.46 -5.50
C PHE A 222 14.26 13.48 -6.60
N LYS A 223 14.58 13.77 -7.87
CA LYS A 223 14.55 12.74 -8.93
C LYS A 223 15.45 11.54 -8.55
N PRO A 224 15.20 10.33 -9.07
CA PRO A 224 15.97 9.13 -8.73
C PRO A 224 17.49 9.32 -8.83
N LYS A 225 18.24 8.75 -7.87
CA LYS A 225 19.68 8.96 -7.64
C LYS A 225 20.10 10.40 -7.30
N GLY A 226 19.13 11.31 -7.14
CA GLY A 226 19.36 12.71 -6.81
C GLY A 226 19.69 12.92 -5.32
N ALA A 227 19.05 12.15 -4.44
CA ALA A 227 19.34 12.17 -3.01
C ALA A 227 20.77 11.70 -2.72
N ASP A 228 21.20 10.60 -3.34
CA ASP A 228 22.54 10.00 -3.15
C ASP A 228 23.64 10.96 -3.62
N ARG A 229 23.47 11.54 -4.81
CA ARG A 229 24.37 12.57 -5.35
C ARG A 229 24.44 13.79 -4.43
N LYS A 230 23.31 14.22 -3.87
CA LYS A 230 23.23 15.37 -2.95
C LYS A 230 23.91 15.05 -1.62
N GLN A 231 23.63 13.91 -1.01
CA GLN A 231 24.23 13.45 0.25
C GLN A 231 25.75 13.30 0.12
N LYS A 232 26.25 12.71 -0.98
CA LYS A 232 27.69 12.65 -1.28
C LYS A 232 28.29 14.05 -1.46
N THR A 233 27.68 14.91 -2.29
CA THR A 233 28.16 16.27 -2.55
C THR A 233 28.27 17.10 -1.26
N ASP A 234 27.30 16.97 -0.36
CA ASP A 234 27.29 17.70 0.90
C ASP A 234 28.28 17.13 1.91
N ARG A 235 28.45 15.80 1.97
CA ARG A 235 29.49 15.15 2.78
C ARG A 235 30.89 15.62 2.36
N GLU A 236 31.22 15.57 1.07
CA GLU A 236 32.50 16.05 0.54
C GLU A 236 32.74 17.55 0.82
N LYS A 237 31.67 18.36 0.84
CA LYS A 237 31.75 19.79 1.22
C LYS A 237 31.99 19.97 2.71
N MET A 238 31.37 19.15 3.55
CA MET A 238 31.58 19.20 5.00
C MET A 238 32.99 18.72 5.37
N GLU A 239 33.50 17.66 4.77
CA GLU A 239 34.88 17.17 4.96
C GLU A 239 35.92 18.28 4.71
N LYS A 240 35.75 19.07 3.65
CA LYS A 240 36.65 20.17 3.22
C LYS A 240 36.59 21.43 4.09
N ARG A 241 35.66 21.55 5.05
CA ARG A 241 35.57 22.68 5.98
C ARG A 241 36.59 22.63 7.10
N THR A 242 36.90 23.79 7.67
CA THR A 242 37.65 23.90 8.93
C THR A 242 36.86 23.32 10.12
N PRO A 243 37.51 22.92 11.23
CA PRO A 243 36.81 22.44 12.43
C PRO A 243 35.78 23.46 12.97
N GLN A 244 36.19 24.73 13.08
CA GLN A 244 35.34 25.86 13.52
C GLN A 244 34.14 26.16 12.61
N GLU A 245 34.14 25.66 11.38
CA GLU A 245 32.96 25.67 10.51
C GLU A 245 32.10 24.43 10.67
N LYS A 246 32.69 23.25 10.92
CA LYS A 246 31.97 21.99 11.15
C LYS A 246 31.10 22.08 12.41
N GLU A 247 31.61 22.72 13.46
CA GLU A 247 30.90 23.03 14.72
C GLU A 247 29.58 23.82 14.54
N LYS A 248 29.34 24.42 13.37
CA LYS A 248 28.10 25.17 13.06
C LYS A 248 26.99 24.27 12.50
N TYR A 249 27.28 22.99 12.28
CA TYR A 249 26.41 22.00 11.66
C TYR A 249 26.17 20.81 12.59
N GLN A 250 25.08 20.10 12.37
CA GLN A 250 24.76 18.87 13.11
C GLN A 250 25.61 17.68 12.60
N PRO A 251 25.90 16.70 13.47
CA PRO A 251 26.34 15.38 13.03
C PRO A 251 25.33 14.75 12.06
N SER A 252 25.84 14.01 11.07
CA SER A 252 25.02 13.14 10.22
C SER A 252 24.95 11.76 10.87
N TYR A 253 23.73 11.21 10.94
CA TYR A 253 23.43 9.88 11.49
C TYR A 253 22.85 9.00 10.39
N ASP A 254 23.05 7.68 10.46
CA ASP A 254 22.57 6.74 9.43
C ASP A 254 21.05 6.53 9.42
N THR A 255 20.34 7.00 10.45
CA THR A 255 18.87 6.97 10.53
C THR A 255 18.31 8.30 11.02
N THR A 256 17.05 8.56 10.70
CA THR A 256 16.31 9.77 11.07
C THR A 256 15.22 9.40 12.07
N ILE A 257 15.34 9.89 13.30
CA ILE A 257 14.30 9.75 14.33
C ILE A 257 13.24 10.83 14.07
N LEU A 258 11.96 10.45 14.09
CA LEU A 258 10.86 11.42 13.98
C LEU A 258 10.67 12.12 15.33
N SER A 259 10.58 13.45 15.30
CA SER A 259 10.37 14.29 16.49
C SER A 259 8.88 14.40 16.81
N GLU A 260 8.52 14.41 18.09
CA GLU A 260 7.14 14.60 18.53
C GLU A 260 6.55 15.91 17.97
N THR A 261 5.30 15.84 17.52
CA THR A 261 4.53 16.97 16.97
C THR A 261 3.16 16.95 17.63
N ARG A 262 2.78 18.05 18.28
CA ARG A 262 1.41 18.21 18.79
C ARG A 262 0.46 18.35 17.60
N LEU A 263 -0.66 17.63 17.64
CA LEU A 263 -1.78 17.94 16.76
C LEU A 263 -2.33 19.32 17.16
N GLU A 264 -2.24 20.31 16.28
CA GLU A 264 -3.18 21.42 16.31
C GLU A 264 -4.54 20.86 15.83
N PRO A 265 -5.64 21.04 16.58
CA PRO A 265 -6.92 20.41 16.24
C PRO A 265 -7.43 20.94 14.91
N ILE A 266 -7.70 20.02 13.97
CA ILE A 266 -8.37 20.33 12.72
C ILE A 266 -9.81 20.68 13.07
N ILE A 267 -10.13 21.98 13.02
CA ILE A 267 -11.53 22.43 13.03
C ILE A 267 -12.09 22.07 11.66
N GLU A 268 -12.81 20.95 11.58
CA GLU A 268 -13.67 20.68 10.43
C GLU A 268 -14.79 21.72 10.43
N ASP A 269 -14.81 22.56 9.41
CA ASP A 269 -15.85 23.58 9.21
C ASP A 269 -17.14 22.87 8.79
N ALA A 270 -17.94 22.48 9.79
CA ALA A 270 -19.22 21.80 9.61
C ALA A 270 -20.19 22.73 8.87
N GLY A 271 -20.25 22.57 7.54
CA GLY A 271 -20.92 23.51 6.66
C GLY A 271 -22.43 23.59 6.86
N ASP A 272 -22.93 24.81 7.01
CA ASP A 272 -24.36 25.10 7.15
C ASP A 272 -24.87 25.95 5.97
N HIS A 273 -25.94 25.49 5.32
CA HIS A 273 -26.47 26.06 4.07
C HIS A 273 -27.64 27.01 4.37
N GLU A 274 -27.35 28.27 4.72
CA GLU A 274 -28.40 29.28 5.00
C GLU A 274 -28.50 30.36 3.90
N LEU A 275 -29.69 30.47 3.29
CA LEU A 275 -29.97 31.37 2.17
C LEU A 275 -30.44 32.74 2.67
N LYS A 276 -29.69 33.81 2.38
CA LYS A 276 -30.25 35.18 2.41
C LYS A 276 -29.86 36.03 1.19
N LYS A 277 -30.80 36.19 0.27
CA LYS A 277 -30.88 37.36 -0.61
C LYS A 277 -31.34 38.57 0.22
N SER A 278 -30.64 39.70 0.13
CA SER A 278 -31.27 41.02 0.28
C SER A 278 -30.47 42.09 -0.47
N SER A 279 -31.04 43.29 -0.62
CA SER A 279 -30.62 44.28 -1.62
C SER A 279 -30.47 45.70 -1.07
N LYS A 280 -29.62 46.48 -1.74
CA LYS A 280 -29.55 47.97 -1.78
C LYS A 280 -29.17 48.72 -0.49
N ARG A 281 -28.13 49.55 -0.60
CA ARG A 281 -28.11 51.04 -0.58
C ARG A 281 -26.64 51.51 -0.72
N THR A 282 -26.25 52.65 -1.32
CA THR A 282 -26.86 53.59 -2.28
C THR A 282 -25.74 54.41 -2.95
N LEU A 283 -25.84 54.61 -4.27
CA LEU A 283 -25.47 55.72 -5.19
C LEU A 283 -24.76 57.01 -4.67
N PRO A 284 -24.24 57.92 -5.54
CA PRO A 284 -24.00 57.85 -7.01
C PRO A 284 -22.61 58.37 -7.50
N ALA A 285 -22.30 58.12 -8.78
CA ALA A 285 -21.55 59.05 -9.64
C ALA A 285 -21.81 58.76 -11.15
N ASP A 286 -22.72 59.50 -11.77
CA ASP A 286 -22.86 59.66 -13.24
C ASP A 286 -21.67 60.49 -13.79
N CYS A 287 -21.36 60.63 -15.09
CA CYS A 287 -21.80 60.11 -16.41
C CYS A 287 -20.59 60.33 -17.38
N GLY A 288 -20.51 59.93 -18.66
CA GLY A 288 -21.34 59.17 -19.62
C GLY A 288 -20.45 58.93 -20.87
N ASP A 289 -20.58 57.83 -21.62
CA ASP A 289 -21.47 57.66 -22.80
C ASP A 289 -21.06 58.55 -24.02
N SER A 290 -20.97 58.10 -25.28
CA SER A 290 -21.27 56.81 -25.95
C SER A 290 -20.14 56.48 -26.99
N LEU A 291 -20.16 55.56 -27.97
CA LEU A 291 -21.19 54.74 -28.64
C LEU A 291 -20.57 53.42 -29.15
N ALA A 292 -21.38 52.44 -29.57
CA ALA A 292 -20.97 51.05 -29.82
C ALA A 292 -20.99 50.55 -31.29
N LYS A 293 -20.26 49.45 -31.58
CA LYS A 293 -20.73 48.33 -32.44
C LYS A 293 -19.87 47.04 -32.37
N ARG A 294 -20.51 45.94 -31.91
CA ARG A 294 -20.53 44.58 -32.50
C ARG A 294 -19.21 43.89 -32.95
N GLY A 295 -18.88 42.74 -32.32
CA GLY A 295 -18.39 41.56 -33.09
C GLY A 295 -17.28 40.67 -32.48
N SER A 296 -17.69 39.52 -31.94
CA SER A 296 -17.04 38.18 -31.91
C SER A 296 -15.52 37.93 -32.13
N CYS A 297 -15.01 36.98 -31.33
CA CYS A 297 -13.95 35.99 -31.61
C CYS A 297 -12.46 36.40 -31.66
N SER A 298 -11.66 35.59 -30.95
CA SER A 298 -10.21 35.34 -31.13
C SER A 298 -9.96 34.33 -32.30
N PRO A 299 -8.74 33.85 -32.60
CA PRO A 299 -7.39 34.21 -32.09
C PRO A 299 -6.28 34.35 -33.18
N TRP A 300 -5.04 34.63 -32.72
CA TRP A 300 -3.76 34.60 -33.47
C TRP A 300 -3.53 35.67 -34.55
N PRO A 301 -2.25 35.98 -34.82
CA PRO A 301 -1.67 35.69 -36.15
C PRO A 301 -0.26 35.07 -36.08
N ASP A 302 0.24 34.56 -37.20
CA ASP A 302 1.62 34.05 -37.32
C ASP A 302 2.20 34.23 -38.74
N ASN A 303 3.53 34.46 -38.82
CA ASN A 303 4.46 34.35 -39.97
C ASN A 303 4.53 35.34 -41.19
N ALA A 304 5.77 35.39 -41.72
CA ALA A 304 6.30 35.92 -43.01
C ALA A 304 6.35 37.47 -43.22
N TYR A 305 7.48 38.10 -43.59
CA TYR A 305 8.35 37.84 -44.76
C TYR A 305 9.87 38.13 -44.52
N ALA A 306 10.71 37.94 -45.56
CA ALA A 306 12.19 38.00 -45.55
C ALA A 306 12.77 39.45 -45.65
N SER A 307 14.08 39.77 -45.74
CA SER A 307 15.38 39.07 -45.96
C SER A 307 16.54 40.07 -45.63
N THR A 308 17.88 39.88 -45.69
CA THR A 308 18.89 38.83 -46.03
C THR A 308 20.22 39.19 -45.32
N ASN A 309 21.15 38.26 -44.97
CA ASN A 309 22.63 38.37 -45.24
C ASN A 309 23.51 37.22 -44.67
N GLN A 310 24.76 37.19 -45.16
CA GLN A 310 25.80 36.13 -45.04
C GLN A 310 26.67 36.30 -43.74
N ALA A 311 27.61 35.42 -43.34
CA ALA A 311 28.32 34.35 -44.06
C ALA A 311 28.98 33.25 -43.17
N ALA A 312 29.26 32.10 -43.82
CA ALA A 312 30.43 31.21 -43.67
C ALA A 312 30.63 30.29 -42.44
N THR A 313 31.33 29.16 -42.69
CA THR A 313 31.63 28.04 -41.77
C THR A 313 33.15 27.84 -41.58
N PRO A 314 33.60 26.77 -40.88
CA PRO A 314 34.17 25.65 -41.63
C PRO A 314 33.64 24.25 -41.20
N SER A 315 34.02 23.21 -41.95
CA SER A 315 33.43 21.86 -41.91
C SER A 315 34.46 20.74 -42.12
N PHE A 316 34.22 19.55 -41.56
CA PHE A 316 34.83 18.26 -41.95
C PHE A 316 33.79 17.13 -41.74
N THR A 317 33.13 16.62 -42.79
CA THR A 317 33.45 15.40 -43.57
C THR A 317 33.48 14.10 -42.73
N SER A 318 32.51 13.17 -42.78
CA SER A 318 32.00 12.33 -43.90
C SER A 318 32.96 11.18 -44.26
N THR A 319 32.57 9.92 -44.58
CA THR A 319 31.28 9.20 -44.87
C THR A 319 31.59 7.67 -45.00
N PRO A 320 30.66 6.71 -45.28
CA PRO A 320 29.18 6.69 -45.32
C PRO A 320 28.63 5.53 -44.39
N LEU A 321 27.70 4.56 -44.65
CA LEU A 321 26.75 4.17 -45.75
C LEU A 321 25.66 3.17 -45.21
N SER A 322 24.54 3.02 -45.95
CA SER A 322 23.73 1.78 -46.20
C SER A 322 22.96 1.00 -45.11
N THR A 323 21.68 0.58 -45.29
CA THR A 323 20.64 0.96 -46.31
C THR A 323 19.23 0.45 -45.93
N TYR A 324 18.20 1.27 -46.23
CA TYR A 324 16.77 0.94 -46.52
C TYR A 324 15.94 0.12 -45.49
N THR A 325 14.58 0.17 -45.47
CA THR A 325 13.57 0.77 -46.37
C THR A 325 12.60 1.72 -45.65
N THR A 326 11.86 2.52 -46.44
CA THR A 326 10.77 3.40 -46.01
C THR A 326 9.40 2.85 -46.40
N SER A 327 8.37 3.11 -45.57
CA SER A 327 6.99 3.31 -46.04
C SER A 327 6.28 4.34 -45.16
N SER A 328 5.26 5.00 -45.70
CA SER A 328 4.64 6.20 -45.12
C SER A 328 3.13 6.06 -44.96
N VAL A 329 2.64 6.55 -43.81
CA VAL A 329 1.32 7.17 -43.53
C VAL A 329 0.12 6.77 -44.40
N LEU A 330 -0.92 6.26 -43.74
CA LEU A 330 -2.31 6.62 -44.05
C LEU A 330 -3.03 6.95 -42.74
N ASP A 331 -3.76 8.07 -42.73
CA ASP A 331 -4.63 8.48 -41.64
C ASP A 331 -5.97 7.71 -41.68
N SER A 332 -6.58 7.47 -40.51
CA SER A 332 -7.99 7.07 -40.38
C SER A 332 -8.52 7.38 -38.99
N ASP A 333 -9.72 7.98 -38.95
CA ASP A 333 -10.33 8.64 -37.79
C ASP A 333 -10.41 7.83 -36.49
N SER A 334 -9.93 8.40 -35.40
CA SER A 334 -10.07 7.87 -34.05
C SER A 334 -11.50 8.02 -33.51
N SER A 335 -12.36 7.04 -33.79
CA SER A 335 -13.73 6.96 -33.26
C SER A 335 -13.77 6.26 -31.90
N SER A 336 -14.25 6.96 -30.86
CA SER A 336 -14.36 6.42 -29.50
C SER A 336 -15.53 5.42 -29.35
N PRO A 337 -15.31 4.21 -28.81
CA PRO A 337 -16.40 3.35 -28.37
C PRO A 337 -16.91 3.79 -26.98
N ASN A 338 -18.22 4.00 -26.85
CA ASN A 338 -18.88 4.41 -25.61
C ASN A 338 -19.70 3.26 -25.03
N HIS A 339 -19.17 2.58 -24.01
CA HIS A 339 -19.90 1.61 -23.17
C HIS A 339 -19.59 1.94 -21.71
N GLN A 340 -20.60 2.40 -20.96
CA GLN A 340 -21.49 1.59 -20.10
C GLN A 340 -20.79 1.06 -18.83
N ALA A 341 -21.45 1.28 -17.69
CA ALA A 341 -20.92 0.98 -16.38
C ALA A 341 -21.02 -0.51 -16.03
N ASP A 342 -20.10 -0.98 -15.18
CA ASP A 342 -20.11 -2.31 -14.59
C ASP A 342 -19.84 -2.20 -13.06
N PRO A 343 -20.77 -2.63 -12.18
CA PRO A 343 -20.65 -2.45 -10.74
C PRO A 343 -20.08 -3.72 -10.05
N GLY A 344 -18.79 -3.71 -9.69
CA GLY A 344 -18.18 -4.92 -9.09
C GLY A 344 -16.76 -4.81 -8.53
N SER A 345 -16.39 -3.70 -7.88
CA SER A 345 -15.02 -3.49 -7.36
C SER A 345 -14.71 -4.27 -6.07
N HIS A 346 -14.75 -5.60 -6.10
CA HIS A 346 -14.20 -6.44 -5.03
C HIS A 346 -12.68 -6.52 -5.15
N GLY A 347 -11.97 -6.01 -4.13
CA GLY A 347 -10.53 -5.78 -4.12
C GLY A 347 -9.65 -7.03 -3.94
N ASN A 348 -9.95 -8.14 -4.60
CA ASN A 348 -9.10 -9.34 -4.53
C ASN A 348 -7.94 -9.24 -5.53
N SER A 349 -6.74 -9.59 -5.05
CA SER A 349 -5.53 -9.65 -5.88
C SER A 349 -5.49 -10.96 -6.66
N GLU A 350 -6.17 -10.97 -7.81
CA GLU A 350 -6.20 -12.11 -8.73
C GLU A 350 -4.79 -12.55 -9.13
N GLN A 351 -4.43 -13.78 -8.77
CA GLN A 351 -3.18 -14.39 -9.17
C GLN A 351 -3.18 -14.61 -10.69
N LEU A 352 -2.06 -14.29 -11.35
CA LEU A 352 -1.93 -14.52 -12.80
C LEU A 352 -2.03 -16.02 -13.11
N SER A 353 -3.00 -16.41 -13.95
CA SER A 353 -3.14 -17.81 -14.36
C SER A 353 -2.03 -18.24 -15.32
N PRO A 354 -1.51 -19.49 -15.24
CA PRO A 354 -0.67 -20.08 -16.28
C PRO A 354 -1.33 -20.10 -17.67
N THR A 355 -2.66 -20.07 -17.76
CA THR A 355 -3.42 -20.01 -19.02
C THR A 355 -3.77 -18.59 -19.47
N ALA A 356 -3.38 -17.55 -18.72
CA ALA A 356 -3.70 -16.16 -19.05
C ALA A 356 -3.10 -15.74 -20.41
N SER A 357 -3.88 -15.05 -21.23
CA SER A 357 -3.41 -14.57 -22.53
C SER A 357 -2.36 -13.48 -22.37
N ILE A 358 -1.73 -13.08 -23.48
CA ILE A 358 -0.82 -11.93 -23.50
C ILE A 358 -1.57 -10.65 -23.06
N GLN A 359 -2.83 -10.48 -23.45
CA GLN A 359 -3.64 -9.30 -23.07
C GLN A 359 -3.96 -9.30 -21.58
N ASP A 360 -4.31 -10.46 -21.00
CA ASP A 360 -4.58 -10.60 -19.56
C ASP A 360 -3.30 -10.38 -18.75
N THR A 361 -2.16 -10.87 -19.24
CA THR A 361 -0.84 -10.68 -18.63
C THR A 361 -0.44 -9.21 -18.60
N GLN A 362 -0.70 -8.47 -19.69
CA GLN A 362 -0.52 -7.02 -19.75
C GLN A 362 -1.47 -6.28 -18.78
N LYS A 363 -2.75 -6.65 -18.75
CA LYS A 363 -3.75 -6.11 -17.80
C LYS A 363 -3.35 -6.37 -16.34
N TRP A 364 -2.78 -7.54 -16.05
CA TRP A 364 -2.28 -7.90 -14.72
C TRP A 364 -1.03 -7.09 -14.33
N LEU A 365 -0.08 -6.87 -15.25
CA LEU A 365 1.08 -6.01 -15.02
C LEU A 365 0.66 -4.56 -14.72
N LEU A 366 -0.32 -4.02 -15.45
CA LEU A 366 -0.93 -2.71 -15.17
C LEU A 366 -1.58 -2.68 -13.77
N LYS A 367 -2.46 -3.65 -13.46
CA LYS A 367 -3.15 -3.80 -12.16
C LYS A 367 -2.18 -3.88 -10.98
N ASN A 368 -1.02 -4.51 -11.16
CA ASN A 368 0.01 -4.67 -10.13
C ASN A 368 1.11 -3.58 -10.16
N ARG A 369 0.86 -2.43 -10.81
CA ARG A 369 1.75 -1.26 -10.87
C ARG A 369 3.09 -1.47 -11.59
N PHE A 370 3.22 -2.51 -12.42
CA PHE A 370 4.41 -2.79 -13.26
C PHE A 370 4.32 -2.12 -14.65
N ASN A 371 3.69 -0.94 -14.73
CA ASN A 371 3.37 -0.21 -15.95
C ASN A 371 4.58 -0.01 -16.90
N SER A 372 5.76 0.25 -16.33
CA SER A 372 7.04 0.43 -17.05
C SER A 372 7.50 -0.81 -17.83
N TYR A 373 7.08 -2.01 -17.42
CA TYR A 373 7.54 -3.28 -17.99
C TYR A 373 6.54 -3.90 -18.98
N THR A 374 5.36 -3.29 -19.17
CA THR A 374 4.35 -3.69 -20.17
C THR A 374 4.96 -3.94 -21.56
N ARG A 375 5.65 -2.93 -22.10
CA ARG A 375 6.34 -3.01 -23.41
C ARG A 375 7.47 -4.05 -23.46
N LEU A 376 8.04 -4.43 -22.32
CA LEU A 376 9.14 -5.41 -22.23
C LEU A 376 8.61 -6.85 -22.23
N PHE A 377 7.44 -7.06 -21.63
CA PHE A 377 6.71 -8.33 -21.61
C PHE A 377 5.58 -8.39 -22.66
N SER A 378 5.65 -7.59 -23.74
CA SER A 378 4.58 -7.41 -24.74
C SER A 378 4.14 -8.67 -25.49
N HIS A 379 4.95 -9.73 -25.42
CA HIS A 379 4.70 -11.03 -26.08
C HIS A 379 4.68 -12.22 -25.11
N PHE A 380 4.68 -11.97 -23.80
CA PHE A 380 4.66 -13.03 -22.78
C PHE A 380 3.22 -13.42 -22.46
N SER A 381 2.91 -14.72 -22.51
CA SER A 381 1.70 -15.27 -21.89
C SER A 381 1.88 -15.39 -20.37
N GLY A 382 0.80 -15.69 -19.65
CA GLY A 382 0.88 -16.00 -18.22
C GLY A 382 1.82 -17.16 -17.95
N SER A 383 1.83 -18.17 -18.83
CA SER A 383 2.77 -19.29 -18.74
C SER A 383 4.23 -18.84 -18.85
N ASP A 384 4.54 -17.86 -19.70
CA ASP A 384 5.93 -17.44 -19.96
C ASP A 384 6.44 -16.55 -18.85
N LEU A 385 5.62 -15.61 -18.38
CA LEU A 385 5.96 -14.73 -17.26
C LEU A 385 6.13 -15.53 -15.96
N LEU A 386 5.38 -16.63 -15.77
CA LEU A 386 5.52 -17.54 -14.64
C LEU A 386 6.68 -18.54 -14.76
N LYS A 387 7.26 -18.76 -15.95
CA LYS A 387 8.48 -19.59 -16.14
C LYS A 387 9.75 -18.87 -15.69
N LEU A 388 9.78 -17.53 -15.74
CA LEU A 388 10.96 -16.74 -15.36
C LEU A 388 11.33 -16.98 -13.88
N THR A 389 12.62 -17.16 -13.63
CA THR A 389 13.18 -17.28 -12.28
C THR A 389 13.27 -15.92 -11.60
N ARG A 390 13.62 -15.93 -10.30
CA ARG A 390 13.92 -14.71 -9.54
C ARG A 390 15.07 -13.94 -10.17
N ASP A 391 16.09 -14.65 -10.66
CA ASP A 391 17.31 -14.06 -11.18
C ASP A 391 17.09 -13.49 -12.59
N ASP A 392 16.28 -14.15 -13.43
CA ASP A 392 15.84 -13.60 -14.71
C ASP A 392 15.09 -12.27 -14.51
N LEU A 393 14.12 -12.23 -13.58
CA LEU A 393 13.35 -11.02 -13.30
C LEU A 393 14.22 -9.91 -12.67
N VAL A 394 15.20 -10.27 -11.83
CA VAL A 394 16.19 -9.33 -11.29
C VAL A 394 17.13 -8.79 -12.39
N GLN A 395 17.49 -9.60 -13.39
CA GLN A 395 18.30 -9.17 -14.53
C GLN A 395 17.50 -8.30 -15.52
N ILE A 396 16.22 -8.59 -15.73
CA ILE A 396 15.33 -7.90 -16.67
C ILE A 396 14.77 -6.58 -16.09
N CYS A 397 14.29 -6.60 -14.84
CA CYS A 397 13.66 -5.45 -14.20
C CYS A 397 14.58 -4.67 -13.25
N GLY A 398 15.73 -5.25 -12.86
CA GLY A 398 16.62 -4.75 -11.82
C GLY A 398 16.30 -5.31 -10.43
N PRO A 399 17.20 -5.21 -9.43
CA PRO A 399 17.05 -5.90 -8.15
C PRO A 399 15.78 -5.59 -7.36
N ALA A 400 15.33 -4.34 -7.33
CA ALA A 400 14.11 -3.97 -6.60
C ALA A 400 12.85 -4.51 -7.30
N ASP A 401 12.60 -4.08 -8.53
CA ASP A 401 11.36 -4.44 -9.25
C ASP A 401 11.33 -5.89 -9.71
N GLY A 402 12.48 -6.53 -9.97
CA GLY A 402 12.56 -7.96 -10.24
C GLY A 402 12.18 -8.81 -9.03
N ILE A 403 12.58 -8.41 -7.81
CA ILE A 403 12.14 -9.07 -6.58
C ILE A 403 10.65 -8.80 -6.33
N ARG A 404 10.17 -7.56 -6.51
CA ARG A 404 8.75 -7.21 -6.35
C ARG A 404 7.86 -8.00 -7.33
N LEU A 405 8.27 -8.09 -8.60
CA LEU A 405 7.55 -8.82 -9.65
C LEU A 405 7.60 -10.34 -9.43
N PHE A 406 8.76 -10.91 -9.09
CA PHE A 406 8.86 -12.32 -8.73
C PHE A 406 7.97 -12.65 -7.51
N ASN A 407 8.02 -11.82 -6.46
CA ASN A 407 7.19 -12.01 -5.28
C ASN A 407 5.69 -11.89 -5.62
N ALA A 408 5.27 -10.98 -6.51
CA ALA A 408 3.88 -10.84 -6.94
C ALA A 408 3.40 -12.03 -7.81
N LEU A 409 4.24 -12.52 -8.72
CA LEU A 409 3.97 -13.69 -9.58
C LEU A 409 3.97 -15.01 -8.79
N LYS A 410 4.76 -15.08 -7.73
CA LYS A 410 4.86 -16.22 -6.80
C LYS A 410 4.15 -15.95 -5.46
N SER A 411 3.27 -14.95 -5.41
CA SER A 411 2.40 -14.70 -4.26
C SER A 411 1.69 -16.00 -3.95
N ARG A 412 1.94 -16.57 -2.77
CA ARG A 412 1.25 -17.78 -2.35
C ARG A 412 -0.22 -17.42 -2.23
N SER A 413 -1.09 -18.25 -2.81
CA SER A 413 -2.48 -18.28 -2.40
C SER A 413 -2.52 -18.35 -0.88
N VAL A 414 -3.36 -17.51 -0.27
CA VAL A 414 -3.58 -17.55 1.17
C VAL A 414 -4.08 -18.96 1.48
N ARG A 415 -3.32 -19.73 2.27
CA ARG A 415 -3.78 -21.06 2.67
C ARG A 415 -5.10 -20.85 3.42
N PRO A 416 -6.20 -21.52 3.04
CA PRO A 416 -7.45 -21.38 3.76
C PRO A 416 -7.25 -21.65 5.25
N ARG A 417 -7.85 -20.78 6.07
CA ARG A 417 -7.82 -20.86 7.52
C ARG A 417 -8.82 -21.87 8.06
N LEU A 418 -9.82 -22.20 7.25
CA LEU A 418 -10.84 -23.21 7.49
C LEU A 418 -11.30 -23.75 6.12
N THR A 419 -11.46 -25.07 6.03
CA THR A 419 -12.13 -25.77 4.93
C THR A 419 -13.44 -26.34 5.43
N VAL A 420 -14.54 -26.04 4.75
CA VAL A 420 -15.89 -26.51 5.12
C VAL A 420 -16.52 -27.19 3.92
N TYR A 421 -16.97 -28.44 4.06
CA TYR A 421 -17.65 -29.19 3.01
C TYR A 421 -19.16 -29.02 3.15
N VAL A 422 -19.83 -28.48 2.13
CA VAL A 422 -21.29 -28.27 2.16
C VAL A 422 -22.00 -28.99 1.01
N CYS A 423 -23.07 -29.70 1.32
CA CYS A 423 -24.00 -30.24 0.32
C CYS A 423 -25.36 -29.58 0.48
N GLN A 424 -26.00 -29.19 -0.62
CA GLN A 424 -27.39 -28.72 -0.58
C GLN A 424 -28.32 -29.91 -0.36
N GLU A 425 -29.26 -29.79 0.58
CA GLU A 425 -30.29 -30.80 0.83
C GLU A 425 -31.28 -30.83 -0.34
N SER A 426 -31.39 -31.99 -1.00
CA SER A 426 -32.32 -32.17 -2.12
C SER A 426 -33.77 -32.18 -1.61
N PRO A 427 -34.71 -31.44 -2.23
CA PRO A 427 -36.10 -31.35 -1.78
C PRO A 427 -36.90 -32.61 -2.13
N GLN A 428 -36.59 -33.72 -1.48
CA GLN A 428 -37.28 -35.00 -1.67
C GLN A 428 -37.29 -35.84 -0.39
N GLU A 429 -38.21 -35.54 0.53
CA GLU A 429 -38.99 -36.55 1.26
C GLU A 429 -40.18 -35.91 2.00
N SER A 430 -41.40 -36.21 1.55
CA SER A 430 -42.62 -35.90 2.29
C SER A 430 -42.91 -37.06 3.25
N PRO A 431 -43.07 -36.85 4.57
CA PRO A 431 -43.20 -37.93 5.55
C PRO A 431 -44.61 -38.56 5.60
N LEU A 432 -45.18 -38.86 4.43
CA LEU A 432 -46.53 -39.40 4.26
C LEU A 432 -46.60 -40.38 3.06
N LEU A 433 -46.09 -41.61 3.22
CA LEU A 433 -46.59 -42.81 2.51
C LEU A 433 -45.99 -44.13 3.05
N GLU A 434 -46.23 -44.46 4.32
CA GLU A 434 -46.17 -45.87 4.73
C GLU A 434 -47.35 -46.65 4.11
N ARG A 435 -47.12 -47.43 3.04
CA ARG A 435 -47.67 -48.80 2.91
C ARG A 435 -47.26 -49.58 1.65
N HIS A 436 -46.86 -50.83 1.91
CA HIS A 436 -46.92 -52.05 1.07
C HIS A 436 -46.64 -51.98 -0.44
N GLY A 437 -45.54 -52.64 -0.84
CA GLY A 437 -45.39 -53.33 -2.13
C GLY A 437 -44.52 -54.56 -1.95
N THR A 438 -45.06 -55.76 -2.15
CA THR A 438 -44.34 -57.04 -2.01
C THR A 438 -44.01 -57.66 -3.37
N ASN A 439 -42.92 -58.44 -3.39
CA ASN A 439 -42.46 -59.38 -4.42
C ASN A 439 -41.68 -58.83 -5.63
N GLU A 440 -40.42 -59.29 -5.69
CA GLU A 440 -39.86 -60.05 -6.82
C GLU A 440 -39.90 -59.41 -8.23
N ASN A 441 -38.86 -58.64 -8.56
CA ASN A 441 -37.81 -59.15 -9.47
C ASN A 441 -36.54 -58.30 -9.36
N GLY A 442 -35.40 -58.86 -9.82
CA GLY A 442 -34.08 -58.31 -9.53
C GLY A 442 -33.60 -57.25 -10.52
N GLU A 443 -33.52 -56.00 -10.06
CA GLU A 443 -32.47 -55.06 -10.47
C GLU A 443 -32.13 -54.14 -9.28
N HIS A 444 -30.86 -54.11 -8.86
CA HIS A 444 -30.43 -53.27 -7.74
C HIS A 444 -30.28 -51.81 -8.20
N SER A 445 -31.41 -51.12 -8.32
CA SER A 445 -31.44 -49.65 -8.43
C SER A 445 -31.01 -49.04 -7.10
N ILE A 446 -29.69 -48.87 -6.92
CA ILE A 446 -29.09 -48.18 -5.78
C ILE A 446 -29.29 -46.67 -5.99
N SER A 447 -30.54 -46.22 -5.86
CA SER A 447 -30.91 -44.79 -5.84
C SER A 447 -30.55 -44.15 -4.49
N SER A 448 -29.35 -44.43 -3.97
CA SER A 448 -28.77 -43.63 -2.90
C SER A 448 -28.53 -42.22 -3.43
N SER A 449 -29.18 -41.23 -2.81
CA SER A 449 -28.98 -39.82 -3.16
C SER A 449 -27.51 -39.45 -2.99
N LEU A 450 -26.82 -39.23 -4.11
CA LEU A 450 -25.41 -38.85 -4.13
C LEU A 450 -25.28 -37.40 -3.64
N HIS A 451 -24.98 -37.26 -2.35
CA HIS A 451 -24.76 -35.96 -1.71
C HIS A 451 -23.43 -35.38 -2.21
N VAL A 452 -23.50 -34.45 -3.17
CA VAL A 452 -22.34 -33.78 -3.75
C VAL A 452 -21.90 -32.63 -2.83
N TYR A 453 -20.87 -32.90 -2.04
CA TYR A 453 -20.24 -31.89 -1.18
C TYR A 453 -19.31 -30.97 -1.97
N HIS A 454 -19.44 -29.67 -1.71
CA HIS A 454 -18.64 -28.59 -2.29
C HIS A 454 -17.68 -28.08 -1.22
N ALA A 455 -16.39 -27.98 -1.56
CA ALA A 455 -15.36 -27.49 -0.63
C ALA A 455 -15.35 -25.95 -0.60
N LEU A 456 -15.73 -25.37 0.55
CA LEU A 456 -15.62 -23.95 0.83
C LEU A 456 -14.31 -23.68 1.57
N TYR A 457 -13.37 -23.04 0.88
CA TYR A 457 -12.10 -22.59 1.44
C TYR A 457 -12.24 -21.17 1.96
N LEU A 458 -12.10 -20.94 3.27
CA LEU A 458 -12.26 -19.62 3.90
C LEU A 458 -10.90 -18.94 4.13
N GLU A 459 -10.81 -17.68 3.72
CA GLU A 459 -9.63 -16.82 3.88
C GLU A 459 -9.75 -15.97 5.15
N GLU A 460 -10.97 -15.52 5.47
CA GLU A 460 -11.37 -14.91 6.74
C GLU A 460 -12.35 -15.83 7.49
N LEU A 461 -12.27 -15.85 8.83
CA LEU A 461 -13.13 -16.68 9.68
C LEU A 461 -14.43 -15.93 10.03
N THR A 462 -15.15 -15.44 9.01
CA THR A 462 -16.35 -14.61 9.15
C THR A 462 -17.60 -15.31 8.62
N ALA A 463 -18.75 -15.03 9.25
CA ALA A 463 -20.06 -15.39 8.74
C ALA A 463 -20.31 -14.74 7.37
N ALA A 464 -19.86 -13.49 7.17
CA ALA A 464 -19.99 -12.79 5.89
C ALA A 464 -19.29 -13.53 4.73
N GLU A 465 -18.13 -14.15 4.96
CA GLU A 465 -17.47 -14.99 3.94
C GLU A 465 -18.17 -16.34 3.76
N LEU A 466 -18.53 -17.02 4.86
CA LEU A 466 -19.19 -18.32 4.80
C LEU A 466 -20.54 -18.23 4.08
N ILE A 467 -21.38 -17.26 4.43
CA ILE A 467 -22.71 -17.02 3.82
C ILE A 467 -22.56 -16.74 2.33
N ARG A 468 -21.58 -15.91 1.92
CA ARG A 468 -21.30 -15.61 0.52
C ARG A 468 -20.86 -16.85 -0.27
N LYS A 469 -19.99 -17.70 0.30
CA LYS A 469 -19.53 -18.93 -0.35
C LYS A 469 -20.63 -20.03 -0.37
N MET A 470 -21.50 -20.10 0.65
CA MET A 470 -22.71 -20.93 0.68
C MET A 470 -23.75 -20.48 -0.37
N ALA A 471 -23.98 -19.17 -0.51
CA ALA A 471 -24.94 -18.60 -1.47
C ALA A 471 -24.61 -19.01 -2.92
N CYS A 472 -23.31 -19.02 -3.27
CA CYS A 472 -22.83 -19.51 -4.55
C CYS A 472 -23.12 -21.00 -4.77
N VAL A 473 -22.93 -21.87 -3.77
CA VAL A 473 -23.25 -23.30 -3.89
C VAL A 473 -24.75 -23.52 -4.07
N CYS A 474 -25.58 -22.86 -3.26
CA CYS A 474 -27.03 -22.96 -3.35
C CYS A 474 -27.64 -22.17 -4.52
N SER A 475 -26.82 -21.53 -5.37
CA SER A 475 -27.24 -20.74 -6.54
C SER A 475 -28.29 -19.65 -6.23
N VAL A 476 -28.22 -19.04 -5.04
CA VAL A 476 -29.15 -18.00 -4.58
C VAL A 476 -28.45 -16.63 -4.48
N PRO A 477 -29.09 -15.52 -4.87
CA PRO A 477 -28.53 -14.19 -4.66
C PRO A 477 -28.35 -13.88 -3.18
N LEU A 478 -27.23 -13.22 -2.82
CA LEU A 478 -26.98 -12.76 -1.45
C LEU A 478 -28.11 -11.88 -0.90
N GLY A 479 -28.70 -11.03 -1.75
CA GLY A 479 -29.81 -10.14 -1.37
C GLY A 479 -31.15 -10.83 -1.11
N THR A 480 -31.28 -12.14 -1.35
CA THR A 480 -32.48 -12.92 -0.98
C THR A 480 -32.27 -13.79 0.25
N ILE A 481 -31.09 -13.74 0.89
CA ILE A 481 -30.80 -14.48 2.12
C ILE A 481 -31.03 -13.54 3.32
N ASN A 482 -32.15 -13.74 4.02
CA ASN A 482 -32.53 -12.95 5.17
C ASN A 482 -31.59 -13.19 6.36
N GLN A 483 -31.35 -14.45 6.71
CA GLN A 483 -30.45 -14.90 7.79
C GLN A 483 -29.91 -16.30 7.50
N VAL A 484 -28.79 -16.65 8.13
CA VAL A 484 -28.24 -18.02 8.12
C VAL A 484 -28.08 -18.53 9.54
N TYR A 485 -28.54 -19.76 9.77
CA TYR A 485 -28.52 -20.43 11.07
C TYR A 485 -27.66 -21.69 11.02
N ARG A 486 -27.12 -22.10 12.17
CA ARG A 486 -26.60 -23.45 12.41
C ARG A 486 -27.60 -24.22 13.26
N GLN A 487 -27.87 -25.47 12.91
CA GLN A 487 -28.73 -26.34 13.72
C GLN A 487 -27.95 -26.92 14.92
N GLY A 488 -28.56 -26.86 16.12
CA GLY A 488 -28.03 -27.48 17.33
C GLY A 488 -28.50 -28.93 17.50
N PRO A 489 -27.89 -29.71 18.42
CA PRO A 489 -28.23 -31.13 18.62
C PRO A 489 -29.68 -31.43 19.02
N THR A 490 -30.43 -30.42 19.47
CA THR A 490 -31.85 -30.48 19.83
C THR A 490 -32.78 -29.88 18.77
N GLY A 491 -32.27 -29.65 17.55
CA GLY A 491 -33.02 -29.04 16.44
C GLY A 491 -33.09 -27.51 16.47
N ILE A 492 -32.61 -26.85 17.54
CA ILE A 492 -32.62 -25.38 17.68
C ILE A 492 -31.83 -24.67 16.58
N HIS A 493 -32.33 -23.53 16.09
CA HIS A 493 -31.63 -22.70 15.11
C HIS A 493 -30.84 -21.61 15.82
N ILE A 494 -29.52 -21.62 15.69
CA ILE A 494 -28.59 -20.66 16.30
C ILE A 494 -28.08 -19.74 15.19
N LEU A 495 -28.18 -18.41 15.36
CA LEU A 495 -27.72 -17.46 14.34
C LEU A 495 -26.22 -17.63 14.07
N LEU A 496 -25.83 -17.72 12.78
CA LEU A 496 -24.45 -17.81 12.36
C LEU A 496 -23.73 -16.47 12.61
N SER A 497 -22.60 -16.52 13.31
CA SER A 497 -21.79 -15.35 13.68
C SER A 497 -20.31 -15.62 13.46
N ASP A 498 -19.49 -14.57 13.35
CA ASP A 498 -18.04 -14.69 13.15
C ASP A 498 -17.39 -15.53 14.26
N GLN A 499 -17.81 -15.34 15.52
CA GLN A 499 -17.36 -16.15 16.65
C GLN A 499 -17.76 -17.63 16.51
N MET A 500 -18.88 -17.94 15.86
CA MET A 500 -19.23 -19.34 15.54
C MET A 500 -18.34 -19.89 14.43
N VAL A 501 -18.12 -19.14 13.34
CA VAL A 501 -17.26 -19.55 12.21
C VAL A 501 -15.81 -19.78 12.65
N TYR A 502 -15.29 -18.93 13.54
CA TYR A 502 -13.97 -19.08 14.15
C TYR A 502 -13.80 -20.40 14.94
N ASN A 503 -14.89 -20.93 15.50
CA ASN A 503 -14.88 -22.16 16.31
C ASN A 503 -15.42 -23.39 15.56
N LEU A 504 -15.60 -23.31 14.23
CA LEU A 504 -15.87 -24.50 13.42
C LEU A 504 -14.58 -25.34 13.31
N PRO A 505 -14.65 -26.69 13.40
CA PRO A 505 -13.52 -27.55 13.07
C PRO A 505 -13.13 -27.45 11.60
N ASP A 506 -11.82 -27.50 11.31
CA ASP A 506 -11.33 -27.65 9.93
C ASP A 506 -11.80 -28.99 9.33
N GLU A 507 -12.00 -29.02 8.02
CA GLU A 507 -12.57 -30.14 7.26
C GLU A 507 -13.98 -30.58 7.74
N SER A 508 -14.75 -29.69 8.39
CA SER A 508 -16.12 -29.99 8.84
C SER A 508 -17.13 -30.07 7.69
N CYS A 509 -18.05 -31.04 7.78
CA CYS A 509 -19.11 -31.29 6.80
C CYS A 509 -20.48 -30.86 7.31
N PHE A 510 -21.30 -30.24 6.45
CA PHE A 510 -22.66 -29.81 6.76
C PHE A 510 -23.64 -29.99 5.60
N LEU A 511 -24.94 -30.11 5.92
CA LEU A 511 -26.02 -30.01 4.95
C LEU A 511 -26.64 -28.59 4.98
N ILE A 512 -26.86 -27.99 3.81
CA ILE A 512 -27.58 -26.71 3.69
C ILE A 512 -29.03 -27.00 3.29
N SER A 513 -29.97 -26.74 4.20
CA SER A 513 -31.39 -26.72 3.89
C SER A 513 -31.90 -25.27 3.76
N THR A 514 -32.81 -25.04 2.83
CA THR A 514 -33.37 -23.70 2.55
C THR A 514 -34.83 -23.63 2.99
N VAL A 515 -35.13 -22.70 3.89
CA VAL A 515 -36.50 -22.40 4.36
C VAL A 515 -36.95 -21.07 3.75
N LYS A 516 -38.20 -20.98 3.30
CA LYS A 516 -38.78 -19.71 2.82
C LYS A 516 -39.31 -18.91 4.01
N ASP A 517 -39.13 -17.59 3.96
CA ASP A 517 -39.75 -16.66 4.90
C ASP A 517 -41.29 -16.71 4.79
N GLU A 518 -41.99 -16.47 5.91
CA GLU A 518 -43.46 -16.55 6.01
C GLU A 518 -44.16 -15.49 5.12
N LEU A 519 -43.48 -14.38 4.86
CA LEU A 519 -43.92 -13.32 3.94
C LEU A 519 -43.55 -13.59 2.47
N GLY A 520 -42.74 -14.61 2.18
CA GLY A 520 -42.35 -15.02 0.84
C GLY A 520 -41.31 -14.15 0.12
N GLU A 521 -40.90 -13.02 0.70
CA GLU A 521 -39.93 -12.08 0.09
C GLU A 521 -38.45 -12.48 0.28
N GLY A 522 -38.16 -13.49 1.10
CA GLY A 522 -36.78 -13.93 1.39
C GLY A 522 -36.62 -15.41 1.75
N LEU A 523 -35.37 -15.81 1.93
CA LEU A 523 -34.93 -17.17 2.25
C LEU A 523 -34.05 -17.20 3.49
N HIS A 524 -34.14 -18.27 4.26
CA HIS A 524 -33.23 -18.60 5.36
C HIS A 524 -32.46 -19.86 5.01
N LEU A 525 -31.13 -19.85 5.21
CA LEU A 525 -30.30 -21.05 5.09
C LEU A 525 -30.06 -21.64 6.48
N ILE A 526 -30.16 -22.96 6.61
CA ILE A 526 -29.84 -23.68 7.85
C ILE A 526 -28.75 -24.69 7.53
N LEU A 527 -27.63 -24.53 8.23
CA LEU A 527 -26.44 -25.38 8.21
C LEU A 527 -26.61 -26.47 9.29
N LYS A 528 -26.87 -27.71 8.86
CA LYS A 528 -27.03 -28.89 9.74
C LYS A 528 -25.73 -29.65 9.87
#